data_AF-A0A8S9MNK6-F1
#
_entry.id   AF-A0A8S9MNK6-F1
#
_cell.length_a   1.000
_cell.length_b   1.000
_cell.length_c   1.000
_cell.angle_alpha   90.00
_cell.angle_beta   90.00
_cell.angle_gamma   90.00
#
_symmetry.space_group_name_H-M   'P 1'
#
loop_
_entity.id
_entity.type
_entity.pdbx_description
1 polymer ?
#
loop_
_entity_poly.entity_id
_entity_poly.type
_entity_poly.pdbx_seq_one_letter_code
_entity_poly.pdbx_strand_id
1 'polypeptide(L)'
;NNVIILVLAVPCSSVVGYLIIINSLFSFSPEICSFEQFCINLTNEKLQQHFNQHVFKMEQEEYTKEEIDWSYIEFIDNQDILDLIEKKPGGIIALLDEACMFPRSTHDTFAQKLYQTFKDHKRFSKPKVAQTDFTICHYAGDVTYQTELFLDKNKDYVVGEHQALLSSSDCSFVSSLFPPLPEESSKTSKFSSIGSQFKHQLQSLLESLSTTEPHYIRCVKPNNLLKPEIFENINILQQLRCGGVMEAIRISCAGYPTRKPFNEFLTRFKILAPESTNRSNDEVDACKKLLAKVDLKGFQIGKTKVFLRAGQMAELDAHRAEVLGRSARIIQRKVLSYQSRKKFLLLQAASTDIQALCRGQVARVSFEKMRIEVACLRIQNQARTYICQKSYKSLCSSACSVQTGMRAKAARVELQFRKKRRAAIIIQASLSSHDD
;
A
#
# COMPACT_ATOMS: atom_id res chain seq x y z
N ASN A 1 -15.62 -9.72 26.64
CA ASN A 1 -14.60 -8.86 25.99
C ASN A 1 -14.96 -8.62 24.52
N ASN A 2 -15.36 -7.46 24.04
CA ASN A 2 -16.24 -6.36 24.48
C ASN A 2 -16.02 -5.27 23.40
N VAL A 3 -17.08 -4.64 22.88
CA VAL A 3 -16.95 -3.56 21.88
C VAL A 3 -16.43 -2.32 22.57
N ILE A 4 -15.13 -2.05 22.41
CA ILE A 4 -14.44 -0.90 22.99
C ILE A 4 -14.75 0.32 22.11
N ILE A 5 -15.21 1.40 22.73
CA ILE A 5 -15.23 2.73 22.12
C ILE A 5 -14.02 3.46 22.70
N LEU A 6 -12.96 3.60 21.90
CA LEU A 6 -11.84 4.46 22.26
C LEU A 6 -12.19 5.88 21.81
N VAL A 7 -12.16 6.83 22.74
CA VAL A 7 -12.24 8.27 22.44
C VAL A 7 -10.86 8.85 22.72
N LEU A 8 -10.15 9.22 21.66
CA LEU A 8 -8.88 9.93 21.76
C LEU A 8 -9.17 11.42 21.85
N ALA A 9 -8.81 12.06 22.96
CA ALA A 9 -8.89 13.50 23.12
C ALA A 9 -7.48 14.08 23.09
N VAL A 10 -7.15 14.86 22.06
CA VAL A 10 -5.84 15.54 21.96
C VAL A 10 -6.02 16.97 22.45
N PRO A 11 -5.52 17.36 23.64
CA PRO A 11 -5.44 18.76 24.00
C PRO A 11 -4.31 19.42 23.21
N CYS A 12 -4.53 20.67 22.81
CA CYS A 12 -3.55 21.51 22.13
C CYS A 12 -2.46 21.99 23.12
N SER A 13 -1.75 21.08 23.79
CA SER A 13 -0.45 21.27 24.48
C SER A 13 -0.05 20.00 25.26
N SER A 14 0.93 19.27 24.72
CA SER A 14 1.90 18.40 25.40
C SER A 14 1.47 17.17 26.24
N VAL A 15 0.19 16.84 26.41
CA VAL A 15 -0.22 15.57 27.06
C VAL A 15 -1.31 14.89 26.23
N VAL A 16 -0.99 13.76 25.59
CA VAL A 16 -2.01 12.93 24.93
C VAL A 16 -2.82 12.22 26.01
N GLY A 17 -4.05 12.69 26.25
CA GLY A 17 -5.00 12.04 27.16
C GLY A 17 -5.71 10.90 26.44
N TYR A 18 -5.53 9.66 26.90
CA TYR A 18 -6.24 8.50 26.37
C TYR A 18 -7.46 8.21 27.24
N LEU A 19 -8.67 8.36 26.70
CA LEU A 19 -9.89 7.86 27.35
C LEU A 19 -10.31 6.55 26.67
N ILE A 20 -9.93 5.44 27.29
CA ILE A 20 -10.34 4.10 26.85
C ILE A 20 -11.62 3.73 27.59
N ILE A 21 -12.75 3.77 26.89
CA ILE A 21 -14.02 3.27 27.43
C ILE A 21 -14.18 1.84 26.92
N ILE A 22 -13.65 0.90 27.71
CA ILE A 22 -13.84 -0.54 27.48
C ILE A 22 -15.29 -0.85 27.84
N ASN A 23 -16.16 -0.97 26.83
CA ASN A 23 -17.56 -1.26 27.10
C ASN A 23 -17.99 -2.66 26.66
N SER A 24 -18.61 -3.38 27.60
CA SER A 24 -19.18 -4.72 27.42
C SER A 24 -20.47 -4.71 26.63
N LEU A 25 -20.48 -4.08 25.46
CA LEU A 25 -21.72 -3.97 24.67
C LEU A 25 -22.21 -5.31 24.09
N PHE A 26 -21.49 -6.42 24.25
CA PHE A 26 -21.83 -7.68 23.58
C PHE A 26 -21.65 -8.92 24.44
N SER A 27 -22.07 -8.84 25.70
CA SER A 27 -22.65 -10.00 26.34
C SER A 27 -24.17 -9.83 26.34
N PHE A 28 -24.83 -10.11 25.20
CA PHE A 28 -26.20 -10.64 25.21
C PHE A 28 -26.19 -12.06 25.81
N SER A 29 -25.48 -12.24 26.93
CA SER A 29 -25.62 -13.40 27.78
C SER A 29 -26.93 -13.18 28.53
N PRO A 30 -27.78 -14.18 28.75
CA PRO A 30 -28.95 -14.10 29.64
C PRO A 30 -28.57 -13.86 31.11
N GLU A 31 -27.39 -13.33 31.38
CA GLU A 31 -26.90 -12.92 32.67
C GLU A 31 -27.59 -11.62 33.08
N ILE A 32 -28.30 -11.73 34.20
CA ILE A 32 -28.84 -10.70 35.07
C ILE A 32 -28.17 -9.32 34.86
N CYS A 33 -28.89 -8.39 34.21
CA CYS A 33 -28.45 -7.00 34.11
C CYS A 33 -28.93 -6.23 35.35
N SER A 34 -28.00 -5.80 36.20
CA SER A 34 -28.30 -5.04 37.43
C SER A 34 -28.02 -3.53 37.27
N PHE A 35 -28.03 -2.79 38.38
CA PHE A 35 -27.86 -1.33 38.42
C PHE A 35 -26.54 -0.86 37.80
N GLU A 36 -25.45 -1.61 37.97
CA GLU A 36 -24.14 -1.29 37.38
C GLU A 36 -24.22 -1.33 35.85
N GLN A 37 -24.90 -2.33 35.28
CA GLN A 37 -25.08 -2.45 33.83
C GLN A 37 -25.99 -1.33 33.30
N PHE A 38 -26.95 -0.87 34.10
CA PHE A 38 -27.77 0.31 33.78
C PHE A 38 -26.91 1.58 33.68
N CYS A 39 -26.04 1.84 34.65
CA CYS A 39 -25.10 2.98 34.60
C CYS A 39 -24.12 2.87 33.42
N ILE A 40 -23.61 1.67 33.16
CA ILE A 40 -22.74 1.40 32.00
C ILE A 40 -23.46 1.71 30.68
N ASN A 41 -24.71 1.27 30.53
CA ASN A 41 -25.48 1.50 29.32
C ASN A 41 -25.88 2.97 29.16
N LEU A 42 -26.16 3.69 30.26
CA LEU A 42 -26.34 5.14 30.23
C LEU A 42 -25.10 5.86 29.70
N THR A 43 -23.90 5.47 30.14
CA THR A 43 -22.64 6.01 29.61
C THR A 43 -22.51 5.77 28.11
N ASN A 44 -22.87 4.58 27.63
CA ASN A 44 -22.86 4.28 26.19
C ASN A 44 -23.82 5.18 25.40
N GLU A 45 -25.04 5.37 25.89
CA GLU A 45 -26.02 6.25 25.25
C GLU A 45 -25.49 7.68 25.17
N LYS A 46 -24.90 8.21 26.24
CA LYS A 46 -24.32 9.55 26.24
C LYS A 46 -23.13 9.71 25.29
N LEU A 47 -22.23 8.74 25.26
CA LEU A 47 -21.09 8.77 24.33
C LEU A 47 -21.55 8.68 22.88
N GLN A 48 -22.57 7.86 22.61
CA GLN A 48 -23.17 7.77 21.29
C GLN A 48 -23.85 9.08 20.90
N GLN A 49 -24.52 9.75 21.84
CA GLN A 49 -25.09 11.07 21.59
C GLN A 49 -23.99 12.10 21.29
N HIS A 50 -22.94 12.14 22.11
CA HIS A 50 -21.79 13.03 21.87
C HIS A 50 -21.16 12.75 20.51
N PHE A 51 -21.00 11.49 20.11
CA PHE A 51 -20.54 11.11 18.78
C PHE A 51 -21.46 11.66 17.68
N ASN A 52 -22.77 11.44 17.80
CA ASN A 52 -23.75 11.92 16.83
C ASN A 52 -23.70 13.45 16.72
N GLN A 53 -23.73 14.17 17.84
CA GLN A 53 -23.66 15.63 17.84
C GLN A 53 -22.33 16.13 17.28
N HIS A 54 -21.21 15.58 17.72
CA HIS A 54 -19.90 16.07 17.33
C HIS A 54 -19.60 15.78 15.86
N VAL A 55 -19.87 14.57 15.38
CA VAL A 55 -19.69 14.25 13.96
C VAL A 55 -20.66 15.11 13.15
N PHE A 56 -21.97 15.02 13.39
CA PHE A 56 -22.92 15.61 12.46
C PHE A 56 -23.05 17.12 12.57
N LYS A 57 -23.09 17.70 13.78
CA LYS A 57 -23.25 19.14 13.95
C LYS A 57 -22.02 19.90 13.45
N MET A 58 -20.81 19.42 13.75
CA MET A 58 -19.61 20.08 13.24
C MET A 58 -19.47 19.94 11.72
N GLU A 59 -19.89 18.82 11.13
CA GLU A 59 -19.94 18.70 9.66
C GLU A 59 -20.88 19.76 9.05
N GLN A 60 -22.06 19.93 9.62
CA GLN A 60 -23.06 20.90 9.16
C GLN A 60 -22.61 22.35 9.37
N GLU A 61 -21.98 22.66 10.50
CA GLU A 61 -21.41 23.98 10.78
C GLU A 61 -20.29 24.32 9.79
N GLU A 62 -19.42 23.36 9.45
CA GLU A 62 -18.39 23.55 8.44
C GLU A 62 -19.00 23.78 7.05
N TYR A 63 -20.04 23.03 6.67
CA TYR A 63 -20.72 23.22 5.38
C TYR A 63 -21.41 24.60 5.29
N THR A 64 -22.01 25.06 6.39
CA THR A 64 -22.61 26.39 6.48
C THR A 64 -21.54 27.49 6.40
N LYS A 65 -20.42 27.31 7.11
CA LYS A 65 -19.28 28.25 7.11
C LYS A 65 -18.65 28.40 5.72
N GLU A 66 -18.55 27.29 4.99
CA GLU A 66 -17.98 27.23 3.65
C GLU A 66 -19.00 27.56 2.54
N GLU A 67 -20.26 27.84 2.90
CA GLU A 67 -21.35 28.20 1.97
C GLU A 67 -21.52 27.22 0.80
N ILE A 68 -21.36 25.92 1.07
CA ILE A 68 -21.59 24.89 0.05
C ILE A 68 -23.08 24.56 -0.09
N ASP A 69 -23.47 24.02 -1.25
CA ASP A 69 -24.82 23.50 -1.44
C ASP A 69 -24.94 22.11 -0.81
N TRP A 70 -25.61 22.05 0.33
CA TRP A 70 -25.87 20.82 1.09
C TRP A 70 -27.32 20.79 1.59
N SER A 71 -27.87 19.59 1.73
CA SER A 71 -29.20 19.37 2.30
C SER A 71 -29.07 18.84 3.72
N TYR A 72 -29.98 19.25 4.60
CA TYR A 72 -30.01 18.75 5.97
C TYR A 72 -30.14 17.23 5.97
N ILE A 73 -29.16 16.55 6.58
CA ILE A 73 -29.16 15.10 6.71
C ILE A 73 -29.84 14.77 8.05
N GLU A 74 -31.06 14.24 7.97
CA GLU A 74 -31.76 13.73 9.14
C GLU A 74 -30.99 12.51 9.70
N PHE A 75 -30.69 12.58 11.00
CA PHE A 75 -30.04 11.51 11.75
C PHE A 75 -30.93 11.11 12.93
N ILE A 76 -30.78 9.86 13.36
CA ILE A 76 -31.52 9.32 14.51
C ILE A 76 -30.83 9.80 15.79
N ASP A 77 -31.42 10.80 16.45
CA ASP A 77 -31.01 11.24 17.79
C ASP A 77 -31.50 10.23 18.85
N ASN A 78 -30.71 10.03 19.90
CA ASN A 78 -31.03 9.19 21.06
C ASN A 78 -31.36 10.02 22.31
N GLN A 79 -31.64 11.31 22.15
CA GLN A 79 -32.11 12.19 23.24
C GLN A 79 -33.37 11.65 23.93
N ASP A 80 -34.24 10.93 23.23
CA ASP A 80 -35.45 10.32 23.80
C ASP A 80 -35.15 9.29 24.91
N ILE A 81 -34.11 8.48 24.73
CA ILE A 81 -33.66 7.49 25.73
C ILE A 81 -32.96 8.19 26.89
N LEU A 82 -32.16 9.23 26.62
CA LEU A 82 -31.48 10.00 27.66
C LEU A 82 -32.48 10.76 28.53
N ASP A 83 -33.53 11.32 27.93
CA ASP A 83 -34.62 11.96 28.66
C ASP A 83 -35.37 10.95 29.55
N LEU A 84 -35.64 9.75 29.05
CA LEU A 84 -36.26 8.67 29.83
C LEU A 84 -35.45 8.38 31.11
N ILE A 85 -34.12 8.36 31.01
CA ILE A 85 -33.23 8.00 32.13
C ILE A 85 -32.96 9.18 33.06
N GLU A 86 -32.65 10.35 32.51
CA GLU A 86 -32.01 11.45 33.25
C GLU A 86 -32.88 12.69 33.48
N LYS A 87 -34.02 12.84 32.79
CA LYS A 87 -34.85 14.05 32.87
C LYS A 87 -35.30 14.30 34.32
N LYS A 88 -35.18 15.53 34.79
CA LYS A 88 -35.71 15.97 36.09
C LYS A 88 -36.84 16.99 35.87
N PRO A 89 -38.04 16.80 36.45
CA PRO A 89 -38.52 15.62 37.18
C PRO A 89 -38.95 14.47 36.24
N GLY A 90 -39.02 13.24 36.77
CA GLY A 90 -39.73 12.13 36.12
C GLY A 90 -38.89 11.10 35.36
N GLY A 91 -37.58 11.26 35.23
CA GLY A 91 -36.69 10.24 34.67
C GLY A 91 -36.42 9.09 35.64
N ILE A 92 -35.94 7.95 35.13
CA ILE A 92 -35.70 6.73 35.93
C ILE A 92 -34.80 7.00 37.14
N ILE A 93 -33.71 7.77 36.99
CA ILE A 93 -32.80 8.09 38.11
C ILE A 93 -33.52 8.93 39.17
N ALA A 94 -34.34 9.90 38.76
CA ALA A 94 -35.10 10.73 39.69
C ALA A 94 -36.14 9.91 40.47
N LEU A 95 -36.83 9.00 39.79
CA LEU A 95 -37.80 8.09 40.42
C LEU A 95 -37.12 7.10 41.38
N LEU A 96 -35.91 6.65 41.05
CA LEU A 96 -35.09 5.79 41.90
C LEU A 96 -34.64 6.54 43.16
N ASP A 97 -34.18 7.80 43.00
CA ASP A 97 -33.78 8.66 44.13
C ASP A 97 -34.95 8.92 45.07
N GLU A 98 -36.13 9.22 44.52
CA GLU A 98 -37.37 9.34 45.30
C GLU A 98 -37.68 8.03 46.05
N ALA A 99 -37.63 6.88 45.38
CA ALA A 99 -37.92 5.59 46.01
C ALA A 99 -36.92 5.27 47.13
N CYS A 100 -35.63 5.59 46.98
CA CYS A 100 -34.60 5.40 48.01
C CYS A 100 -34.84 6.24 49.27
N MET A 101 -35.47 7.41 49.14
CA MET A 101 -35.79 8.31 50.26
C MET A 101 -37.00 7.86 51.10
N PHE A 102 -37.87 7.01 50.54
CA PHE A 102 -39.08 6.54 51.23
C PHE A 102 -38.82 5.21 51.97
N PRO A 103 -38.99 5.16 53.32
CA PRO A 103 -38.62 3.98 54.13
C PRO A 103 -39.37 2.69 53.80
N ARG A 104 -40.56 2.77 53.20
CA ARG A 104 -41.41 1.61 52.85
C ARG A 104 -41.32 1.20 51.38
N SER A 105 -40.49 1.88 50.60
CA SER A 105 -40.31 1.53 49.18
C SER A 105 -39.53 0.24 49.04
N THR A 106 -40.08 -0.69 48.27
CA THR A 106 -39.41 -1.91 47.81
C THR A 106 -39.13 -1.84 46.31
N HIS A 107 -38.31 -2.75 45.80
CA HIS A 107 -38.06 -2.88 44.36
C HIS A 107 -39.36 -3.11 43.57
N ASP A 108 -40.35 -3.83 44.10
CA ASP A 108 -41.68 -3.99 43.49
C ASP A 108 -42.39 -2.64 43.35
N THR A 109 -42.43 -1.85 44.41
CA THR A 109 -43.12 -0.54 44.37
C THR A 109 -42.44 0.42 43.39
N PHE A 110 -41.11 0.34 43.28
CA PHE A 110 -40.33 1.08 42.29
C PHE A 110 -40.68 0.63 40.87
N ALA A 111 -40.69 -0.68 40.60
CA ALA A 111 -41.07 -1.25 39.30
C ALA A 111 -42.48 -0.83 38.87
N GLN A 112 -43.47 -0.92 39.78
CA GLN A 112 -44.84 -0.48 39.50
C GLN A 112 -44.90 1.02 39.17
N LYS A 113 -44.12 1.85 39.88
CA LYS A 113 -44.03 3.29 39.61
C LYS A 113 -43.45 3.55 38.21
N LEU A 114 -42.43 2.79 37.79
CA LEU A 114 -41.89 2.87 36.43
C LEU A 114 -42.95 2.49 35.39
N TYR A 115 -43.67 1.38 35.59
CA TYR A 115 -44.72 0.93 34.65
C TYR A 115 -45.85 1.94 34.52
N GLN A 116 -46.25 2.60 35.61
CA GLN A 116 -47.29 3.62 35.59
C GLN A 116 -46.80 4.90 34.89
N THR A 117 -45.55 5.29 35.12
CA THR A 117 -44.99 6.54 34.58
C THR A 117 -44.66 6.44 33.10
N PHE A 118 -44.16 5.29 32.64
CA PHE A 118 -43.63 5.10 31.28
C PHE A 118 -44.44 4.13 30.42
N LYS A 119 -45.71 3.88 30.77
CA LYS A 119 -46.58 2.91 30.09
C LYS A 119 -46.62 3.06 28.56
N ASP A 120 -46.69 4.31 28.09
CA ASP A 120 -46.85 4.65 26.68
C ASP A 120 -45.51 5.10 26.03
N HIS A 121 -44.40 5.01 26.77
CA HIS A 121 -43.09 5.45 26.27
C HIS A 121 -42.49 4.41 25.32
N LYS A 122 -42.21 4.79 24.07
CA LYS A 122 -41.72 3.88 23.00
C LYS A 122 -40.46 3.09 23.37
N ARG A 123 -39.63 3.62 24.26
CA ARG A 123 -38.35 3.03 24.69
C ARG A 123 -38.43 2.22 25.97
N PHE A 124 -39.60 2.11 26.58
CA PHE A 124 -39.78 1.41 27.85
C PHE A 124 -40.84 0.32 27.69
N SER A 125 -40.55 -0.88 28.19
CA SER A 125 -41.52 -1.98 28.18
C SER A 125 -41.45 -2.82 29.43
N LYS A 126 -42.60 -3.43 29.78
CA LYS A 126 -42.70 -4.41 30.84
C LYS A 126 -42.42 -5.81 30.27
N PRO A 127 -41.44 -6.57 30.82
CA PRO A 127 -41.18 -7.93 30.39
C PRO A 127 -42.39 -8.85 30.65
N LYS A 128 -42.58 -9.85 29.80
CA LYS A 128 -43.77 -10.74 29.86
C LYS A 128 -43.73 -11.72 31.05
N VAL A 129 -42.53 -12.09 31.50
CA VAL A 129 -42.33 -13.18 32.48
C VAL A 129 -42.02 -12.63 33.86
N ALA A 130 -41.11 -11.66 33.96
CA ALA A 130 -40.73 -11.05 35.23
C ALA A 130 -41.76 -10.02 35.69
N GLN A 131 -42.13 -10.04 36.97
CA GLN A 131 -43.14 -9.13 37.54
C GLN A 131 -42.57 -7.78 37.97
N THR A 132 -41.28 -7.72 38.27
CA THR A 132 -40.58 -6.57 38.85
C THR A 132 -39.53 -5.96 37.91
N ASP A 133 -39.01 -6.71 36.95
CA ASP A 133 -37.99 -6.22 36.01
C ASP A 133 -38.55 -5.22 34.99
N PHE A 134 -37.70 -4.39 34.41
CA PHE A 134 -38.10 -3.48 33.31
C PHE A 134 -37.15 -3.58 32.13
N THR A 135 -37.65 -3.32 30.94
CA THR A 135 -36.87 -3.39 29.70
C THR A 135 -36.75 -1.99 29.09
N ILE A 136 -35.53 -1.58 28.78
CA ILE A 136 -35.24 -0.35 28.01
C ILE A 136 -34.76 -0.75 26.62
N CYS A 137 -35.36 -0.12 25.61
CA CYS A 137 -34.96 -0.27 24.22
C CYS A 137 -33.80 0.70 23.91
N HIS A 138 -32.57 0.29 24.20
CA HIS A 138 -31.37 1.07 23.91
C HIS A 138 -31.10 1.20 22.41
N TYR A 139 -30.21 2.11 22.01
CA TYR A 139 -29.79 2.21 20.60
C TYR A 139 -29.18 0.89 20.05
N ALA A 140 -28.58 0.11 20.94
CA ALA A 140 -27.95 -1.18 20.64
C ALA A 140 -28.90 -2.39 20.78
N GLY A 141 -30.15 -2.19 21.19
CA GLY A 141 -31.14 -3.25 21.39
C GLY A 141 -31.75 -3.26 22.80
N ASP A 142 -32.64 -4.22 23.04
CA ASP A 142 -33.41 -4.29 24.27
C ASP A 142 -32.60 -4.92 25.41
N VAL A 143 -32.59 -4.26 26.57
CA VAL A 143 -31.94 -4.76 27.79
C VAL A 143 -32.96 -4.80 28.91
N THR A 144 -33.08 -5.95 29.56
CA THR A 144 -33.98 -6.14 30.71
C THR A 144 -33.19 -6.10 32.00
N TYR A 145 -33.57 -5.19 32.91
CA TYR A 145 -32.87 -4.94 34.16
C TYR A 145 -33.63 -5.53 35.35
N GLN A 146 -32.89 -6.20 36.23
CA GLN A 146 -33.43 -6.76 37.46
C GLN A 146 -33.46 -5.72 38.57
N THR A 147 -34.67 -5.36 39.03
CA THR A 147 -34.87 -4.29 40.01
C THR A 147 -34.52 -4.66 41.45
N GLU A 148 -34.36 -5.95 41.76
CA GLU A 148 -34.27 -6.47 43.14
C GLU A 148 -33.31 -5.69 44.04
N LEU A 149 -32.09 -5.40 43.56
CA LEU A 149 -31.04 -4.71 44.31
C LEU A 149 -30.84 -3.23 43.91
N PHE A 150 -31.72 -2.65 43.08
CA PHE A 150 -31.53 -1.28 42.58
C PHE A 150 -31.54 -0.24 43.69
N LEU A 151 -32.48 -0.35 44.65
CA LEU A 151 -32.62 0.63 45.73
C LEU A 151 -31.42 0.59 46.68
N ASP A 152 -30.94 -0.60 47.03
CA ASP A 152 -29.83 -0.78 47.96
C ASP A 152 -28.52 -0.33 47.32
N LYS A 153 -28.30 -0.68 46.05
CA LYS A 153 -27.13 -0.24 45.28
C LYS A 153 -27.11 1.27 45.02
N ASN A 154 -28.25 1.95 44.96
CA ASN A 154 -28.29 3.39 44.69
C ASN A 154 -28.12 4.25 45.95
N LYS A 155 -28.42 3.71 47.15
CA LYS A 155 -28.40 4.45 48.42
C LYS A 155 -27.01 4.84 48.92
N ASP A 156 -25.96 4.14 48.47
CA ASP A 156 -24.55 4.37 48.88
C ASP A 156 -24.39 4.63 50.39
N TYR A 157 -25.07 3.82 51.20
CA TYR A 157 -25.21 4.11 52.61
C TYR A 157 -23.89 3.87 53.35
N VAL A 158 -23.25 4.96 53.77
CA VAL A 158 -22.08 4.94 54.64
C VAL A 158 -22.49 5.46 56.03
N VAL A 159 -22.20 4.68 57.06
CA VAL A 159 -22.43 5.06 58.45
C VAL A 159 -21.36 6.07 58.86
N GLY A 160 -21.78 7.29 59.21
CA GLY A 160 -20.87 8.39 59.52
C GLY A 160 -19.92 8.10 60.69
N GLU A 161 -20.39 7.34 61.69
CA GLU A 161 -19.61 6.89 62.84
C GLU A 161 -18.45 5.97 62.42
N HIS A 162 -18.68 5.09 61.44
CA HIS A 162 -17.62 4.22 60.91
C HIS A 162 -16.57 5.02 60.16
N GLN A 163 -16.99 6.03 59.38
CA GLN A 163 -16.07 6.92 58.68
C GLN A 163 -15.22 7.70 59.67
N ALA A 164 -15.83 8.28 60.71
CA ALA A 164 -15.11 9.02 61.75
C ALA A 164 -14.07 8.16 62.48
N LEU A 165 -14.40 6.90 62.80
CA LEU A 165 -13.48 5.94 63.42
C LEU A 165 -12.26 5.64 62.52
N LEU A 166 -12.49 5.45 61.21
CA LEU A 166 -11.43 5.19 60.24
C LEU A 166 -10.55 6.43 60.02
N SER A 167 -11.15 7.62 59.99
CA SER A 167 -10.42 8.89 59.93
C SER A 167 -9.53 9.12 61.16
N SER A 168 -9.95 8.65 62.34
CA SER A 168 -9.17 8.73 63.59
C SER A 168 -8.15 7.60 63.78
N SER A 169 -7.91 6.76 62.77
CA SER A 169 -6.97 5.66 62.88
C SER A 169 -5.53 6.15 63.09
N ASP A 170 -4.80 5.50 64.01
CA ASP A 170 -3.37 5.73 64.22
C ASP A 170 -2.51 5.33 63.00
N CYS A 171 -3.07 4.54 62.08
CA CYS A 171 -2.41 4.19 60.83
C CYS A 171 -2.57 5.33 59.81
N SER A 172 -1.46 6.00 59.49
CA SER A 172 -1.43 7.11 58.52
C SER A 172 -1.99 6.73 57.14
N PHE A 173 -1.79 5.48 56.70
CA PHE A 173 -2.36 4.99 55.45
C PHE A 173 -3.89 4.94 55.53
N VAL A 174 -4.46 4.41 56.62
CA VAL A 174 -5.92 4.30 56.77
C VAL A 174 -6.56 5.68 56.91
N SER A 175 -6.02 6.57 57.75
CA SER A 175 -6.58 7.92 57.92
C SER A 175 -6.51 8.75 56.64
N SER A 176 -5.50 8.53 55.79
CA SER A 176 -5.40 9.21 54.48
C SER A 176 -6.42 8.71 53.43
N LEU A 177 -6.95 7.50 53.56
CA LEU A 177 -8.02 6.99 52.67
C LEU A 177 -9.39 7.59 52.99
N PHE A 178 -9.62 8.04 54.23
CA PHE A 178 -10.90 8.55 54.71
C PHE A 178 -10.76 9.98 55.24
N PRO A 179 -10.65 11.00 54.37
CA PRO A 179 -10.52 12.38 54.80
C PRO A 179 -11.79 12.85 55.56
N PRO A 180 -11.63 13.78 56.53
CA PRO A 180 -12.77 14.32 57.27
C PRO A 180 -13.73 15.07 56.34
N LEU A 181 -15.03 14.89 56.57
CA LEU A 181 -16.06 15.58 55.80
C LEU A 181 -16.02 17.10 56.08
N PRO A 182 -16.24 17.96 55.06
CA PRO A 182 -16.36 19.41 55.27
C PRO A 182 -17.50 19.74 56.23
N GLU A 183 -17.25 20.60 57.24
CA GLU A 183 -18.20 20.95 58.31
C GLU A 183 -19.51 21.64 57.83
N GLU A 184 -19.61 22.04 56.56
CA GLU A 184 -20.75 22.79 56.02
C GLU A 184 -21.99 21.95 55.64
N SER A 185 -21.94 20.61 55.70
CA SER A 185 -23.06 19.75 55.27
C SER A 185 -24.17 19.54 56.31
N SER A 186 -24.17 20.29 57.42
CA SER A 186 -25.07 20.06 58.56
C SER A 186 -26.47 20.69 58.44
N LYS A 187 -26.80 21.45 57.38
CA LYS A 187 -28.12 22.14 57.28
C LYS A 187 -28.99 21.84 56.06
N THR A 188 -28.50 21.11 55.06
CA THR A 188 -29.36 20.54 54.01
C THR A 188 -28.75 19.22 53.54
N SER A 189 -29.05 18.13 54.24
CA SER A 189 -28.76 16.77 53.78
C SER A 189 -29.64 16.48 52.56
N LYS A 190 -29.21 16.94 51.38
CA LYS A 190 -29.77 16.48 50.11
C LYS A 190 -29.22 15.07 49.92
N PHE A 191 -30.11 14.08 50.00
CA PHE A 191 -29.78 12.71 49.63
C PHE A 191 -29.04 12.69 48.29
N SER A 192 -27.82 12.16 48.32
CA SER A 192 -26.94 12.07 47.15
C SER A 192 -26.79 10.60 46.80
N SER A 193 -27.51 10.16 45.78
CA SER A 193 -27.44 8.78 45.31
C SER A 193 -26.25 8.53 44.39
N ILE A 194 -25.83 7.27 44.25
CA ILE A 194 -24.84 6.88 43.24
C ILE A 194 -25.31 7.27 41.84
N GLY A 195 -26.58 7.09 41.51
CA GLY A 195 -27.12 7.46 40.19
C GLY A 195 -26.97 8.95 39.88
N SER A 196 -27.28 9.83 40.83
CA SER A 196 -27.12 11.28 40.66
C SER A 196 -25.64 11.70 40.63
N GLN A 197 -24.78 11.11 41.47
CA GLN A 197 -23.33 11.38 41.43
C GLN A 197 -22.70 10.94 40.12
N PHE A 198 -23.01 9.71 39.67
CA PHE A 198 -22.52 9.15 38.40
C PHE A 198 -22.96 10.02 37.21
N LYS A 199 -24.21 10.47 37.20
CA LYS A 199 -24.71 11.41 36.19
C LYS A 199 -23.89 12.71 36.14
N HIS A 200 -23.60 13.31 37.31
CA HIS A 200 -22.80 14.54 37.39
C HIS A 200 -21.36 14.34 36.91
N GLN A 201 -20.71 13.25 37.32
CA GLN A 201 -19.36 12.90 36.86
C GLN A 201 -19.31 12.66 35.35
N LEU A 202 -20.28 11.92 34.81
CA LEU A 202 -20.39 11.66 33.39
C LEU A 202 -20.62 12.94 32.59
N GLN A 203 -21.44 13.87 33.10
CA GLN A 203 -21.66 15.17 32.48
C GLN A 203 -20.37 16.00 32.43
N SER A 204 -19.63 16.07 33.54
CA SER A 204 -18.34 16.77 33.61
C SER A 204 -17.30 16.18 32.65
N LEU A 205 -17.27 14.85 32.52
CA LEU A 205 -16.42 14.16 31.55
C LEU A 205 -16.75 14.57 30.10
N LEU A 206 -18.03 14.58 29.74
CA LEU A 206 -18.47 14.94 28.39
C LEU A 206 -18.21 16.41 28.07
N GLU A 207 -18.36 17.31 29.05
CA GLU A 207 -17.98 18.71 28.91
C GLU A 207 -16.48 18.84 28.62
N SER A 208 -15.62 18.13 29.36
CA SER A 208 -14.18 18.12 29.08
C SER A 208 -13.87 17.58 27.68
N LEU A 209 -14.52 16.49 27.25
CA LEU A 209 -14.34 15.92 25.91
C LEU A 209 -14.77 16.88 24.80
N SER A 210 -15.85 17.65 25.02
CA SER A 210 -16.37 18.61 24.04
C SER A 210 -15.41 19.77 23.74
N THR A 211 -14.46 20.05 24.65
CA THR A 211 -13.42 21.07 24.43
C THR A 211 -12.24 20.57 23.61
N THR A 212 -12.20 19.27 23.28
CA THR A 212 -11.09 18.63 22.56
C THR A 212 -11.50 18.18 21.16
N GLU A 213 -10.53 17.81 20.33
CA GLU A 213 -10.80 17.12 19.05
C GLU A 213 -10.85 15.60 19.31
N PRO A 214 -12.02 14.96 19.20
CA PRO A 214 -12.20 13.53 19.45
C PRO A 214 -11.86 12.71 18.20
N HIS A 215 -11.06 11.66 18.37
CA HIS A 215 -10.97 10.58 17.39
C HIS A 215 -11.62 9.30 17.93
N TYR A 216 -12.46 8.68 17.10
CA TYR A 216 -13.25 7.51 17.47
C TYR A 216 -12.65 6.23 16.89
N ILE A 217 -12.35 5.26 17.75
CA ILE A 217 -11.94 3.91 17.36
C ILE A 217 -13.00 2.93 17.88
N ARG A 218 -13.63 2.19 16.98
CA ARG A 218 -14.66 1.17 17.29
C ARG A 218 -14.05 -0.22 17.17
N CYS A 219 -13.96 -0.94 18.27
CA CYS A 219 -13.47 -2.32 18.26
C CYS A 219 -14.61 -3.32 18.03
N VAL A 220 -14.38 -4.34 17.20
CA VAL A 220 -15.38 -5.36 16.85
C VAL A 220 -14.86 -6.74 17.26
N LYS A 221 -15.70 -7.51 17.96
CA LYS A 221 -15.41 -8.90 18.37
C LYS A 221 -15.71 -9.85 17.19
N PRO A 222 -14.71 -10.59 16.68
CA PRO A 222 -14.90 -11.40 15.48
C PRO A 222 -15.69 -12.68 15.73
N ASN A 223 -15.61 -13.26 16.93
CA ASN A 223 -16.36 -14.45 17.33
C ASN A 223 -16.52 -14.55 18.85
N ASN A 224 -17.55 -15.27 19.30
CA ASN A 224 -17.80 -15.45 20.73
C ASN A 224 -16.94 -16.53 21.39
N LEU A 225 -16.35 -17.42 20.61
CA LEU A 225 -15.50 -18.52 21.07
C LEU A 225 -14.08 -18.08 21.47
N LEU A 226 -13.72 -16.81 21.23
CA LEU A 226 -12.41 -16.24 21.49
C LEU A 226 -11.27 -16.99 20.76
N LYS A 227 -11.56 -17.51 19.56
CA LYS A 227 -10.60 -18.24 18.73
C LYS A 227 -10.06 -17.36 17.59
N PRO A 228 -8.78 -17.52 17.21
CA PRO A 228 -8.25 -16.84 16.03
C PRO A 228 -8.96 -17.31 14.76
N GLU A 229 -8.98 -16.45 13.74
CA GLU A 229 -9.45 -16.75 12.37
C GLU A 229 -10.93 -17.15 12.21
N ILE A 230 -11.73 -17.09 13.28
CA ILE A 230 -13.18 -17.29 13.18
C ILE A 230 -13.88 -15.93 13.05
N PHE A 231 -14.67 -15.77 11.99
CA PHE A 231 -15.42 -14.55 11.69
C PHE A 231 -16.93 -14.84 11.63
N GLU A 232 -17.67 -14.37 12.63
CA GLU A 232 -19.12 -14.59 12.76
C GLU A 232 -19.89 -13.41 12.14
N ASN A 233 -20.21 -13.52 10.85
CA ASN A 233 -20.86 -12.46 10.06
C ASN A 233 -22.06 -11.80 10.75
N ILE A 234 -22.98 -12.58 11.33
CA ILE A 234 -24.22 -12.08 11.93
C ILE A 234 -23.91 -11.27 13.19
N ASN A 235 -23.05 -11.79 14.06
CA ASN A 235 -22.66 -11.13 15.31
C ASN A 235 -21.89 -9.84 15.03
N ILE A 236 -21.05 -9.84 14.00
CA ILE A 236 -20.31 -8.65 13.58
C ILE A 236 -21.24 -7.61 12.96
N LEU A 237 -22.16 -8.02 12.08
CA LEU A 237 -23.14 -7.11 11.49
C LEU A 237 -24.02 -6.46 12.56
N GLN A 238 -24.44 -7.23 13.57
CA GLN A 238 -25.17 -6.69 14.72
C GLN A 238 -24.30 -5.68 15.48
N GLN A 239 -23.03 -5.99 15.77
CA GLN A 239 -22.09 -5.04 16.37
C GLN A 239 -21.94 -3.74 15.58
N LEU A 240 -21.87 -3.80 14.25
CA LEU A 240 -21.74 -2.60 13.40
C LEU A 240 -23.02 -1.75 13.38
N ARG A 241 -24.20 -2.38 13.44
CA ARG A 241 -25.49 -1.68 13.54
C ARG A 241 -25.62 -1.01 14.91
N CYS A 242 -25.46 -1.79 15.97
CA CYS A 242 -25.57 -1.33 17.35
C CYS A 242 -24.44 -0.38 17.75
N GLY A 243 -23.28 -0.39 17.08
CA GLY A 243 -22.19 0.55 17.33
C GLY A 243 -22.34 1.87 16.58
N GLY A 244 -23.45 2.09 15.85
CA GLY A 244 -23.69 3.28 15.05
C GLY A 244 -22.78 3.43 13.83
N VAL A 245 -21.98 2.41 13.50
CA VAL A 245 -20.97 2.48 12.41
C VAL A 245 -21.65 2.57 11.05
N MET A 246 -22.69 1.78 10.82
CA MET A 246 -23.43 1.81 9.56
C MET A 246 -24.09 3.16 9.31
N GLU A 247 -24.61 3.78 10.37
CA GLU A 247 -25.27 5.09 10.29
C GLU A 247 -24.26 6.21 10.07
N ALA A 248 -23.12 6.16 10.77
CA ALA A 248 -22.01 7.07 10.53
C ALA A 248 -21.52 6.99 9.08
N ILE A 249 -21.32 5.78 8.54
CA ILE A 249 -20.93 5.59 7.13
C ILE A 249 -21.99 6.15 6.18
N ARG A 250 -23.28 5.86 6.44
CA ARG A 250 -24.39 6.37 5.62
C ARG A 250 -24.35 7.88 5.52
N ILE A 251 -24.18 8.56 6.66
CA ILE A 251 -24.15 10.02 6.72
C ILE A 251 -22.87 10.56 6.08
N SER A 252 -21.69 9.99 6.36
CA SER A 252 -20.44 10.38 5.71
C SER A 252 -20.50 10.19 4.19
N CYS A 253 -21.16 9.15 3.68
CA CYS A 253 -21.36 8.96 2.24
C CYS A 253 -22.38 9.92 1.64
N ALA A 254 -23.42 10.27 2.40
CA ALA A 254 -24.43 11.26 2.03
C ALA A 254 -23.93 12.71 2.14
N GLY A 255 -22.79 12.94 2.81
CA GLY A 255 -22.07 14.21 2.87
C GLY A 255 -20.82 14.24 1.96
N TYR A 256 -19.85 15.05 2.36
CA TYR A 256 -18.57 15.26 1.68
C TYR A 256 -17.42 14.88 2.64
N PRO A 257 -17.05 13.59 2.69
CA PRO A 257 -16.13 13.08 3.70
C PRO A 257 -14.68 13.49 3.40
N THR A 258 -14.36 13.80 2.13
CA THR A 258 -13.02 14.24 1.74
C THR A 258 -13.01 15.73 1.48
N ARG A 259 -12.17 16.45 2.22
CA ARG A 259 -12.05 17.91 2.15
C ARG A 259 -10.59 18.27 1.94
N LYS A 260 -10.29 19.14 0.98
CA LYS A 260 -8.92 19.57 0.71
C LYS A 260 -8.83 21.08 0.50
N PRO A 261 -7.91 21.77 1.20
CA PRO A 261 -7.57 23.15 0.87
C PRO A 261 -7.19 23.28 -0.60
N PHE A 262 -7.52 24.41 -1.22
CA PHE A 262 -7.27 24.61 -2.65
C PHE A 262 -5.80 24.44 -3.03
N ASN A 263 -4.87 24.95 -2.21
CA ASN A 263 -3.44 24.85 -2.47
C ASN A 263 -2.94 23.39 -2.55
N GLU A 264 -3.33 22.51 -1.62
CA GLU A 264 -3.00 21.09 -1.61
C GLU A 264 -3.61 20.38 -2.81
N PHE A 265 -4.88 20.68 -3.08
CA PHE A 265 -5.65 20.06 -4.15
C PHE A 265 -5.03 20.38 -5.52
N LEU A 266 -4.79 21.66 -5.79
CA LEU A 266 -4.18 22.13 -7.05
C LEU A 266 -2.75 21.62 -7.19
N THR A 267 -1.94 21.65 -6.12
CA THR A 267 -0.55 21.16 -6.18
C THR A 267 -0.49 19.69 -6.60
N ARG A 268 -1.40 18.86 -6.08
CA ARG A 268 -1.46 17.43 -6.38
C ARG A 268 -2.01 17.14 -7.78
N PHE A 269 -3.08 17.83 -8.18
CA PHE A 269 -3.86 17.49 -9.38
C PHE A 269 -3.62 18.40 -10.59
N LYS A 270 -2.81 19.46 -10.49
CA LYS A 270 -2.48 20.36 -11.63
C LYS A 270 -2.07 19.66 -12.92
N ILE A 271 -1.47 18.47 -12.82
CA ILE A 271 -1.06 17.68 -13.98
C ILE A 271 -2.24 17.22 -14.86
N LEU A 272 -3.44 17.11 -14.29
CA LEU A 272 -4.66 16.80 -15.02
C LEU A 272 -5.11 17.96 -15.91
N ALA A 273 -4.87 19.19 -15.45
CA ALA A 273 -5.28 20.42 -16.13
C ALA A 273 -4.16 21.48 -16.09
N PRO A 274 -3.03 21.28 -16.81
CA PRO A 274 -1.91 22.22 -16.78
C PRO A 274 -2.26 23.60 -17.36
N GLU A 275 -3.25 23.66 -18.25
CA GLU A 275 -3.74 24.90 -18.87
C GLU A 275 -4.51 25.79 -17.89
N SER A 276 -5.16 25.22 -16.87
CA SER A 276 -5.98 25.98 -15.92
C SER A 276 -5.18 26.61 -14.78
N THR A 277 -3.92 26.21 -14.58
CA THR A 277 -3.04 26.70 -13.49
C THR A 277 -2.01 27.75 -13.90
N ASN A 278 -1.87 28.07 -15.20
CA ASN A 278 -0.80 28.92 -15.73
C ASN A 278 -1.11 30.43 -15.77
N ARG A 279 -2.33 30.85 -15.39
CA ARG A 279 -2.69 32.27 -15.29
C ARG A 279 -3.08 32.57 -13.85
N SER A 280 -2.76 33.78 -13.39
CA SER A 280 -3.14 34.38 -12.11
C SER A 280 -4.67 34.40 -11.98
N ASN A 281 -5.23 33.23 -11.73
CA ASN A 281 -6.64 32.97 -11.56
C ASN A 281 -6.86 32.62 -10.10
N ASP A 282 -7.99 33.08 -9.58
CA ASP A 282 -8.54 32.66 -8.31
C ASP A 282 -8.44 31.13 -8.16
N GLU A 283 -7.97 30.67 -6.99
CA GLU A 283 -7.76 29.24 -6.69
C GLU A 283 -9.07 28.45 -6.85
N VAL A 284 -10.20 29.10 -6.57
CA VAL A 284 -11.56 28.58 -6.76
C VAL A 284 -11.81 28.26 -8.24
N ASP A 285 -11.51 29.19 -9.14
CA ASP A 285 -11.70 29.02 -10.58
C ASP A 285 -10.77 27.96 -11.16
N ALA A 286 -9.53 27.89 -10.67
CA ALA A 286 -8.58 26.85 -11.06
C ALA A 286 -9.11 25.46 -10.68
N CYS A 287 -9.68 25.31 -9.48
CA CYS A 287 -10.31 24.05 -9.04
C CYS A 287 -11.55 23.70 -9.89
N LYS A 288 -12.42 24.69 -10.17
CA LYS A 288 -13.60 24.50 -11.05
C LYS A 288 -13.21 23.98 -12.42
N LYS A 289 -12.23 24.62 -13.07
CA LYS A 289 -11.75 24.22 -14.40
C LYS A 289 -11.13 22.82 -14.40
N LEU A 290 -10.35 22.50 -13.37
CA LEU A 290 -9.75 21.18 -13.22
C LEU A 290 -10.81 20.10 -13.10
N LEU A 291 -11.78 20.29 -12.19
CA LEU A 291 -12.86 19.34 -11.96
C LEU A 291 -13.79 19.19 -13.18
N ALA A 292 -14.06 20.29 -13.89
CA ALA A 292 -14.81 20.25 -15.14
C ALA A 292 -14.08 19.46 -16.25
N LYS A 293 -12.75 19.55 -16.31
CA LYS A 293 -11.96 18.78 -17.28
C LYS A 293 -11.98 17.28 -17.01
N VAL A 294 -12.11 16.89 -15.74
CA VAL A 294 -12.21 15.47 -15.33
C VAL A 294 -13.65 14.95 -15.41
N ASP A 295 -14.64 15.81 -15.66
CA ASP A 295 -16.09 15.49 -15.65
C ASP A 295 -16.56 14.88 -14.31
N LEU A 296 -16.00 15.35 -13.20
CA LEU A 296 -16.41 14.90 -11.87
C LEU A 296 -17.76 15.52 -11.51
N LYS A 297 -18.72 14.74 -11.01
CA LYS A 297 -20.08 15.22 -10.65
C LYS A 297 -20.33 15.19 -9.15
N GLY A 298 -21.16 16.11 -8.64
CA GLY A 298 -21.59 16.08 -7.24
C GLY A 298 -20.51 16.42 -6.22
N PHE A 299 -19.45 17.12 -6.64
CA PHE A 299 -18.52 17.82 -5.75
C PHE A 299 -19.09 19.18 -5.34
N GLN A 300 -18.54 19.78 -4.28
CA GLN A 300 -18.82 21.15 -3.89
C GLN A 300 -17.54 21.94 -3.71
N ILE A 301 -17.61 23.25 -3.95
CA ILE A 301 -16.48 24.17 -3.76
C ILE A 301 -16.91 25.19 -2.72
N GLY A 302 -16.22 25.19 -1.59
CA GLY A 302 -16.43 26.15 -0.52
C GLY A 302 -15.66 27.44 -0.75
N LYS A 303 -15.46 28.19 0.33
CA LYS A 303 -14.67 29.42 0.35
C LYS A 303 -13.17 29.15 0.40
N THR A 304 -12.74 28.08 1.07
CA THR A 304 -11.31 27.78 1.29
C THR A 304 -10.91 26.37 0.86
N LYS A 305 -11.88 25.48 0.65
CA LYS A 305 -11.64 24.05 0.40
C LYS A 305 -12.54 23.49 -0.70
N VAL A 306 -12.07 22.42 -1.34
CA VAL A 306 -12.87 21.52 -2.19
C VAL A 306 -13.45 20.40 -1.34
N PHE A 307 -14.73 20.10 -1.55
CA PHE A 307 -15.50 19.06 -0.89
C PHE A 307 -15.86 17.96 -1.89
N LEU A 308 -15.40 16.74 -1.62
CA LEU A 308 -15.53 15.58 -2.50
C LEU A 308 -16.36 14.48 -1.82
N ARG A 309 -17.16 13.79 -2.61
CA ARG A 309 -17.90 12.59 -2.20
C ARG A 309 -16.95 11.40 -1.99
N ALA A 310 -17.44 10.38 -1.30
CA ALA A 310 -16.71 9.13 -1.13
C ALA A 310 -16.30 8.54 -2.50
N GLY A 311 -15.04 8.09 -2.62
CA GLY A 311 -14.50 7.51 -3.85
C GLY A 311 -13.94 8.49 -4.88
N GLN A 312 -14.38 9.76 -4.88
CA GLN A 312 -13.96 10.74 -5.90
C GLN A 312 -12.47 11.10 -5.83
N MET A 313 -11.89 11.12 -4.64
CA MET A 313 -10.44 11.30 -4.50
C MET A 313 -9.66 10.17 -5.19
N ALA A 314 -10.15 8.93 -5.08
CA ALA A 314 -9.53 7.78 -5.72
C ALA A 314 -9.68 7.84 -7.25
N GLU A 315 -10.81 8.33 -7.75
CA GLU A 315 -11.04 8.58 -9.18
C GLU A 315 -10.06 9.63 -9.74
N LEU A 316 -9.88 10.76 -9.04
CA LEU A 316 -8.90 11.77 -9.40
C LEU A 316 -7.46 11.23 -9.39
N ASP A 317 -7.11 10.41 -8.40
CA ASP A 317 -5.80 9.75 -8.34
C ASP A 317 -5.62 8.73 -9.47
N ALA A 318 -6.67 8.02 -9.89
CA ALA A 318 -6.62 7.11 -11.03
C ALA A 318 -6.35 7.85 -12.35
N HIS A 319 -7.05 8.96 -12.61
CA HIS A 319 -6.75 9.81 -13.77
C HIS A 319 -5.32 10.36 -13.72
N ARG A 320 -4.85 10.76 -12.54
CA ARG A 320 -3.49 11.26 -12.35
C ARG A 320 -2.45 10.19 -12.66
N ALA A 321 -2.67 8.97 -12.19
CA ALA A 321 -1.82 7.82 -12.48
C ALA A 321 -1.80 7.50 -13.98
N GLU A 322 -2.92 7.65 -14.69
CA GLU A 322 -2.99 7.44 -16.13
C GLU A 322 -2.11 8.45 -16.90
N VAL A 323 -2.24 9.74 -16.60
CA VAL A 323 -1.44 10.80 -17.24
C VAL A 323 0.06 10.60 -16.98
N LEU A 324 0.43 10.30 -15.74
CA LEU A 324 1.81 10.00 -15.38
C LEU A 324 2.32 8.74 -16.08
N GLY A 325 1.48 7.71 -16.20
CA GLY A 325 1.79 6.47 -16.92
C GLY A 325 2.08 6.71 -18.40
N ARG A 326 1.31 7.59 -19.07
CA ARG A 326 1.58 7.96 -20.48
C ARG A 326 2.93 8.65 -20.62
N SER A 327 3.25 9.60 -19.76
CA SER A 327 4.55 10.29 -19.74
C SER A 327 5.71 9.32 -19.49
N ALA A 328 5.56 8.40 -18.53
CA ALA A 328 6.55 7.36 -18.25
C ALA A 328 6.81 6.47 -19.47
N ARG A 329 5.76 6.05 -20.20
CA ARG A 329 5.90 5.25 -21.43
C ARG A 329 6.71 5.97 -22.52
N ILE A 330 6.56 7.28 -22.68
CA ILE A 330 7.32 8.06 -23.66
C ILE A 330 8.82 8.05 -23.30
N ILE A 331 9.14 8.33 -22.04
CA ILE A 331 10.52 8.34 -21.53
C ILE A 331 11.13 6.94 -21.68
N GLN A 332 10.44 5.92 -21.18
CA GLN A 332 10.86 4.52 -21.26
C GLN A 332 11.11 4.10 -22.71
N ARG A 333 10.19 4.42 -23.64
CA ARG A 333 10.37 4.11 -25.07
C ARG A 333 11.65 4.74 -25.62
N LYS A 334 11.93 6.01 -25.31
CA LYS A 334 13.12 6.71 -25.82
C LYS A 334 14.41 6.09 -25.26
N VAL A 335 14.44 5.79 -23.96
CA VAL A 335 15.57 5.18 -23.29
C VAL A 335 15.84 3.77 -23.83
N LEU A 336 14.80 2.94 -23.94
CA LEU A 336 14.92 1.58 -24.47
C LEU A 336 15.36 1.57 -25.93
N SER A 337 14.85 2.51 -26.74
CA SER A 337 15.27 2.65 -28.14
C SER A 337 16.74 3.07 -28.24
N TYR A 338 17.19 4.00 -27.40
CA TYR A 338 18.59 4.42 -27.34
C TYR A 338 19.52 3.26 -26.95
N GLN A 339 19.18 2.52 -25.89
CA GLN A 339 19.94 1.35 -25.45
C GLN A 339 20.01 0.28 -26.54
N SER A 340 18.88 -0.01 -27.19
CA SER A 340 18.81 -1.00 -28.27
C SER A 340 19.65 -0.58 -29.48
N ARG A 341 19.59 0.70 -29.89
CA ARG A 341 20.41 1.23 -30.99
C ARG A 341 21.90 1.17 -30.66
N LYS A 342 22.30 1.54 -29.45
CA LYS A 342 23.69 1.44 -29.00
C LYS A 342 24.20 -0.01 -29.09
N LYS A 343 23.40 -0.96 -28.59
CA LYS A 343 23.73 -2.40 -28.67
C LYS A 343 23.85 -2.88 -30.12
N PHE A 344 22.92 -2.50 -30.98
CA PHE A 344 22.94 -2.86 -32.40
C PHE A 344 24.19 -2.34 -33.11
N LEU A 345 24.57 -1.07 -32.92
CA LEU A 345 25.76 -0.50 -33.55
C LEU A 345 27.05 -1.19 -33.11
N LEU A 346 27.16 -1.54 -31.82
CA LEU A 346 28.31 -2.32 -31.32
C LEU A 346 28.39 -3.71 -31.97
N LEU A 347 27.26 -4.40 -32.08
CA LEU A 347 27.20 -5.71 -32.74
C LEU A 347 27.51 -5.62 -34.24
N GLN A 348 27.04 -4.56 -34.92
CA GLN A 348 27.31 -4.33 -36.33
C GLN A 348 28.80 -4.07 -36.59
N ALA A 349 29.45 -3.26 -35.75
CA ALA A 349 30.89 -3.02 -35.84
C ALA A 349 31.68 -4.33 -35.66
N ALA A 350 31.40 -5.06 -34.57
CA ALA A 350 32.06 -6.35 -34.31
C ALA A 350 31.84 -7.38 -35.44
N SER A 351 30.63 -7.44 -36.00
CA SER A 351 30.34 -8.31 -37.15
C SER A 351 31.13 -7.91 -38.39
N THR A 352 31.28 -6.60 -38.65
CA THR A 352 32.04 -6.09 -39.79
C THR A 352 33.53 -6.43 -39.66
N ASP A 353 34.08 -6.26 -38.45
CA ASP A 353 35.48 -6.60 -38.16
C ASP A 353 35.75 -8.09 -38.37
N ILE A 354 34.88 -8.96 -37.84
CA ILE A 354 34.99 -10.42 -38.03
C ILE A 354 34.88 -10.78 -39.52
N GLN A 355 33.92 -10.20 -40.24
CA GLN A 355 33.75 -10.43 -41.67
C GLN A 355 34.99 -10.01 -42.47
N ALA A 356 35.60 -8.87 -42.14
CA ALA A 356 36.82 -8.40 -42.77
C ALA A 356 38.00 -9.36 -42.52
N LEU A 357 38.15 -9.86 -41.29
CA LEU A 357 39.16 -10.86 -40.94
C LEU A 357 38.96 -12.17 -41.71
N CYS A 358 37.72 -12.69 -41.74
CA CYS A 358 37.40 -13.90 -42.48
C CYS A 358 37.67 -13.75 -43.98
N ARG A 359 37.21 -12.66 -44.60
CA ARG A 359 37.48 -12.37 -46.02
C ARG A 359 38.98 -12.26 -46.30
N GLY A 360 39.72 -11.59 -45.42
CA GLY A 360 41.17 -11.49 -45.49
C GLY A 360 41.85 -12.86 -45.41
N GLN A 361 41.40 -13.73 -44.51
CA GLN A 361 41.96 -15.07 -44.37
C GLN A 361 41.70 -15.95 -45.60
N VAL A 362 40.49 -15.90 -46.15
CA VAL A 362 40.16 -16.62 -47.40
C VAL A 362 41.06 -16.16 -48.55
N ALA A 363 41.27 -14.84 -48.69
CA ALA A 363 42.16 -14.28 -49.70
C ALA A 363 43.61 -14.76 -49.53
N ARG A 364 44.14 -14.76 -48.29
CA ARG A 364 45.50 -15.25 -47.99
C ARG A 364 45.66 -16.74 -48.33
N VAL A 365 44.68 -17.57 -47.97
CA VAL A 365 44.71 -19.01 -48.28
C VAL A 365 44.70 -19.22 -49.80
N SER A 366 43.87 -18.48 -50.54
CA SER A 366 43.85 -18.55 -52.00
C SER A 366 45.18 -18.11 -52.63
N PHE A 367 45.78 -17.05 -52.10
CA PHE A 367 47.07 -16.55 -52.59
C PHE A 367 48.21 -17.53 -52.32
N GLU A 368 48.24 -18.16 -51.14
CA GLU A 368 49.26 -19.15 -50.82
C GLU A 368 49.16 -20.39 -51.74
N LYS A 369 47.95 -20.85 -52.06
CA LYS A 369 47.75 -21.91 -53.07
C LYS A 369 48.34 -21.51 -54.42
N MET A 370 48.04 -20.30 -54.90
CA MET A 370 48.59 -19.78 -56.16
C MET A 370 50.12 -19.68 -56.12
N ARG A 371 50.72 -19.25 -55.00
CA ARG A 371 52.18 -19.21 -54.82
C ARG A 371 52.80 -20.58 -54.93
N ILE A 372 52.21 -21.58 -54.26
CA ILE A 372 52.67 -22.98 -54.32
C ILE A 372 52.58 -23.49 -55.76
N GLU A 373 51.45 -23.27 -56.45
CA GLU A 373 51.28 -23.68 -57.85
C GLU A 373 52.34 -23.06 -58.77
N VAL A 374 52.59 -21.75 -58.67
CA VAL A 374 53.63 -21.07 -59.45
C VAL A 374 55.02 -21.60 -59.12
N ALA A 375 55.32 -21.85 -57.84
CA ALA A 375 56.60 -22.43 -57.43
C ALA A 375 56.78 -23.86 -58.01
N CYS A 376 55.76 -24.70 -57.93
CA CYS A 376 55.74 -26.03 -58.53
C CYS A 376 56.00 -25.97 -60.04
N LEU A 377 55.31 -25.08 -60.76
CA LEU A 377 55.51 -24.90 -62.20
C LEU A 377 56.93 -24.45 -62.55
N ARG A 378 57.51 -23.53 -61.77
CA ARG A 378 58.91 -23.10 -61.96
C ARG A 378 59.89 -24.26 -61.78
N ILE A 379 59.74 -25.04 -60.71
CA ILE A 379 60.58 -26.21 -60.43
C ILE A 379 60.44 -27.25 -61.56
N GLN A 380 59.21 -27.55 -61.97
CA GLN A 380 58.95 -28.49 -63.08
C GLN A 380 59.57 -28.01 -64.40
N ASN A 381 59.42 -26.73 -64.74
CA ASN A 381 60.01 -26.15 -65.94
C ASN A 381 61.54 -26.21 -65.92
N GLN A 382 62.16 -25.90 -64.78
CA GLN A 382 63.61 -25.94 -64.63
C GLN A 382 64.15 -27.39 -64.68
N ALA A 383 63.45 -28.34 -64.06
CA ALA A 383 63.78 -29.75 -64.13
C ALA A 383 63.66 -30.30 -65.56
N ARG A 384 62.56 -30.01 -66.27
CA ARG A 384 62.36 -30.40 -67.68
C ARG A 384 63.45 -29.82 -68.57
N THR A 385 63.79 -28.54 -68.38
CA THR A 385 64.87 -27.87 -69.12
C THR A 385 66.22 -28.55 -68.86
N TYR A 386 66.55 -28.83 -67.60
CA TYR A 386 67.79 -29.50 -67.22
C TYR A 386 67.90 -30.91 -67.82
N ILE A 387 66.83 -31.72 -67.76
CA ILE A 387 66.78 -33.06 -68.36
C ILE A 387 67.03 -33.00 -69.86
N CYS A 388 66.35 -32.09 -70.57
CA CYS A 388 66.51 -31.90 -72.02
C CYS A 388 67.94 -31.48 -72.38
N GLN A 389 68.50 -30.49 -71.67
CA GLN A 389 69.88 -30.04 -71.89
C GLN A 389 70.91 -31.15 -71.62
N LYS A 390 70.72 -31.95 -70.57
CA LYS A 390 71.60 -33.08 -70.25
C LYS A 390 71.56 -34.13 -71.36
N SER A 391 70.37 -34.49 -71.85
CA SER A 391 70.18 -35.42 -72.96
C SER A 391 70.86 -34.90 -74.24
N TYR A 392 70.62 -33.64 -74.60
CA TYR A 392 71.24 -33.02 -75.78
C TYR A 392 72.77 -32.98 -75.70
N LYS A 393 73.33 -32.58 -74.54
CA LYS A 393 74.79 -32.58 -74.33
C LYS A 393 75.40 -33.98 -74.43
N SER A 394 74.72 -34.99 -73.90
CA SER A 394 75.16 -36.39 -74.01
C SER A 394 75.14 -36.87 -75.46
N LEU A 395 74.10 -36.53 -76.23
CA LEU A 395 74.01 -36.84 -77.65
C LEU A 395 75.11 -36.15 -78.46
N CYS A 396 75.34 -34.85 -78.24
CA CYS A 396 76.41 -34.08 -78.88
C CYS A 396 77.80 -34.66 -78.55
N SER A 397 78.06 -34.99 -77.29
CA SER A 397 79.32 -35.64 -76.88
C SER A 397 79.52 -36.97 -77.62
N SER A 398 78.48 -37.82 -77.66
CA SER A 398 78.51 -39.09 -78.37
C SER A 398 78.75 -38.90 -79.88
N ALA A 399 78.06 -37.94 -80.51
CA ALA A 399 78.24 -37.61 -81.92
C ALA A 399 79.66 -37.10 -82.20
N CYS A 400 80.20 -36.21 -81.37
CA CYS A 400 81.58 -35.74 -81.46
C CYS A 400 82.59 -36.89 -81.32
N SER A 401 82.38 -37.83 -80.38
CA SER A 401 83.22 -39.02 -80.24
C SER A 401 83.20 -39.89 -81.50
N VAL A 402 82.02 -40.16 -82.07
CA VAL A 402 81.87 -40.92 -83.32
C VAL A 402 82.55 -40.19 -84.49
N GLN A 403 82.28 -38.89 -84.66
CA GLN A 403 82.87 -38.09 -85.72
C GLN A 403 84.39 -38.02 -85.60
N THR A 404 84.93 -37.86 -84.39
CA THR A 404 86.38 -37.86 -84.13
C THR A 404 86.98 -39.22 -84.50
N GLY A 405 86.33 -40.32 -84.12
CA GLY A 405 86.72 -41.67 -84.52
C GLY A 405 86.71 -41.88 -86.04
N MET A 406 85.66 -41.42 -86.72
CA MET A 406 85.55 -41.49 -88.19
C MET A 406 86.63 -40.65 -88.89
N ARG A 407 86.87 -39.41 -88.43
CA ARG A 407 87.94 -38.54 -88.96
C ARG A 407 89.31 -39.15 -88.74
N ALA A 408 89.57 -39.73 -87.57
CA ALA A 408 90.82 -40.44 -87.30
C ALA A 408 91.01 -41.68 -88.19
N LYS A 409 89.94 -42.45 -88.45
CA LYS A 409 89.97 -43.58 -89.40
C LYS A 409 90.28 -43.11 -90.82
N ALA A 410 89.59 -42.07 -91.30
CA ALA A 410 89.84 -41.49 -92.63
C ALA A 410 91.30 -41.00 -92.78
N ALA A 411 91.82 -40.29 -91.77
CA ALA A 411 93.22 -39.84 -91.74
C ALA A 411 94.22 -41.01 -91.73
N ARG A 412 93.92 -42.11 -91.02
CA ARG A 412 94.75 -43.33 -91.04
C ARG A 412 94.74 -44.02 -92.39
N VAL A 413 93.58 -44.10 -93.07
CA VAL A 413 93.46 -44.65 -94.42
C VAL A 413 94.29 -43.83 -95.41
N GLU A 414 94.18 -42.50 -95.36
CA GLU A 414 94.98 -41.58 -96.18
C GLU A 414 96.48 -41.73 -95.90
N LEU A 415 96.89 -41.82 -94.63
CA LEU A 415 98.28 -42.07 -94.26
C LEU A 415 98.79 -43.41 -94.81
N GLN A 416 97.97 -44.46 -94.75
CA GLN A 416 98.33 -45.78 -95.27
C GLN A 416 98.44 -45.77 -96.80
N PHE A 417 97.55 -45.05 -97.49
CA PHE A 417 97.64 -44.80 -98.93
C PHE A 417 98.94 -44.07 -99.30
N ARG A 418 99.30 -43.00 -98.56
CA ARG A 418 100.58 -42.30 -98.75
C ARG A 418 101.79 -43.18 -98.48
N LYS A 419 101.77 -44.01 -97.43
CA LYS A 419 102.83 -44.99 -97.15
C LYS A 419 102.99 -46.00 -98.29
N LYS A 420 101.88 -46.58 -98.79
CA LYS A 420 101.89 -47.49 -99.95
C LYS A 420 102.44 -46.79 -101.20
N ARG A 421 102.01 -45.56 -101.48
CA ARG A 421 102.51 -44.77 -102.61
C ARG A 421 104.00 -44.46 -102.49
N ARG A 422 104.48 -44.09 -101.30
CA ARG A 422 105.91 -43.86 -101.04
C ARG A 422 106.74 -45.13 -101.20
N ALA A 423 106.25 -46.27 -100.70
CA ALA A 423 106.88 -47.57 -100.91
C ALA A 423 106.95 -47.93 -102.41
N ALA A 424 105.87 -47.70 -103.17
CA ALA A 424 105.86 -47.89 -104.62
C ALA A 424 106.89 -47.01 -105.34
N ILE A 425 106.99 -45.72 -104.97
CA ILE A 425 108.00 -44.80 -105.52
C ILE A 425 109.42 -45.28 -105.20
N ILE A 426 109.69 -45.75 -103.98
CA ILE A 426 111.01 -46.28 -103.60
C ILE A 426 111.35 -47.53 -104.41
N ILE A 427 110.40 -48.47 -104.56
CA ILE A 427 110.58 -49.68 -105.38
C ILE A 427 110.86 -49.31 -106.85
N GLN A 428 110.09 -48.38 -107.41
CA GLN A 428 110.29 -47.88 -108.78
C GLN A 428 111.68 -47.25 -108.95
N ALA A 429 112.11 -46.41 -108.00
CA ALA A 429 113.44 -45.80 -108.03
C ALA A 429 114.58 -46.83 -107.92
N SER A 430 114.42 -47.89 -107.11
CA SER A 430 115.43 -48.95 -107.00
C SER A 430 115.55 -49.83 -108.25
N LEU A 431 114.48 -49.96 -109.04
CA LEU A 431 114.51 -50.65 -110.34
C LEU A 431 115.16 -49.78 -111.43
N SER A 432 115.05 -48.45 -111.34
CA SER A 432 115.69 -47.52 -112.28
C SER A 432 117.21 -47.38 -112.09
N SER A 433 117.75 -47.81 -110.96
CA SER A 433 119.19 -47.76 -110.64
C SER A 433 119.93 -49.09 -110.93
N HIS A 434 119.42 -49.92 -111.82
CA HIS A 434 120.07 -51.18 -112.24
C HIS A 434 120.41 -51.23 -113.75
N ASP A 435 120.21 -50.14 -114.50
CA ASP A 435 120.52 -50.03 -115.94
C ASP A 435 121.58 -48.94 -116.27
N ASP A 436 122.51 -48.65 -115.35
CA ASP A 436 123.77 -47.94 -115.64
C ASP A 436 124.92 -48.42 -114.73
#